data_AF-A0A3M2AA50-F1
#
_entry.id   AF-A0A3M2AA50-F1
#
_cell.length_a   1.000
_cell.length_b   1.000
_cell.length_c   1.000
_cell.angle_alpha   90.00
_cell.angle_beta   90.00
_cell.angle_gamma   90.00
#
_symmetry.space_group_name_H-M   'P 1'
#
loop_
_entity.id
_entity.type
_entity.pdbx_description
1 polymer ?
#
loop_
_entity_poly.entity_id
_entity_poly.type
_entity_poly.pdbx_seq_one_letter_code
_entity_poly.pdbx_strand_id
1 'polypeptide(L)' 'MAQPECGDGMKNGNEVCDGADLGGETCFTQGFSAGMLACTPTCDAFDTSACIDVCEPKFFCTNNADCCEGFCVNNQCVFP' A
#
# COMPACT_ATOMS: atom_id res chain seq x y z
N MET A 1 -15.84 7.13 13.88
CA MET A 1 -15.76 6.97 15.34
C MET A 1 -14.50 6.17 15.55
N ALA A 2 -13.45 6.72 16.19
CA ALA A 2 -12.21 5.96 16.40
C ALA A 2 -12.50 4.75 17.29
N GLN A 3 -12.00 3.58 16.93
CA GLN A 3 -12.13 2.37 17.74
C GLN A 3 -11.59 2.67 19.16
N PRO A 4 -12.27 2.26 20.25
CA PRO A 4 -11.88 2.60 21.63
C PRO A 4 -10.52 2.02 22.06
N GLU A 5 -9.94 1.13 21.26
CA GLU A 5 -8.67 0.45 21.52
C GLU A 5 -7.50 1.03 20.68
N CYS A 6 -7.82 1.87 19.69
CA CYS A 6 -6.84 2.45 18.78
C CYS A 6 -5.82 3.37 19.48
N GLY A 7 -4.54 3.03 19.34
CA GLY A 7 -3.39 3.70 19.94
C GLY A 7 -2.87 3.04 21.21
N ASP A 8 -3.30 1.82 21.54
CA ASP A 8 -2.76 1.01 22.63
C ASP A 8 -1.49 0.24 22.23
N GLY A 9 -1.21 0.18 20.92
CA GLY A 9 -0.03 -0.41 20.32
C GLY A 9 -0.13 -1.90 20.01
N MET A 10 -1.32 -2.50 20.17
CA MET A 10 -1.63 -3.87 19.78
C MET A 10 -2.92 -3.91 18.98
N LYS A 11 -3.00 -4.83 18.02
CA LYS A 11 -4.24 -5.07 17.29
C LYS A 11 -5.15 -6.01 18.07
N ASN A 12 -6.28 -5.51 18.56
CA ASN A 12 -7.30 -6.23 19.30
C ASN A 12 -8.75 -5.96 18.83
N GLY A 13 -9.63 -6.90 19.21
CA GLY A 13 -11.06 -6.77 18.97
C GLY A 13 -11.42 -6.61 17.49
N ASN A 14 -11.94 -5.43 17.13
CA ASN A 14 -12.42 -5.09 15.79
C ASN A 14 -11.49 -4.13 15.03
N GLU A 15 -10.33 -3.77 15.59
CA GLU A 15 -9.43 -2.86 14.90
C GLU A 15 -8.65 -3.56 13.78
N VAL A 16 -8.42 -2.83 12.69
CA VAL A 16 -7.73 -3.37 11.52
C VAL A 16 -6.22 -3.43 11.76
N CYS A 17 -5.70 -2.47 12.53
CA CYS A 17 -4.31 -2.30 12.94
C CYS A 17 -4.23 -1.35 14.13
N ASP A 18 -3.10 -1.30 14.83
CA ASP A 18 -2.80 -0.27 15.84
C ASP A 18 -1.34 0.15 15.75
N GLY A 19 -1.10 1.41 15.35
CA GLY A 19 0.23 1.99 15.31
C GLY A 19 1.18 1.20 14.41
N ALA A 20 2.08 0.42 15.03
CA ALA A 20 3.02 -0.46 14.34
C ALA A 20 2.54 -1.92 14.23
N ASP A 21 1.52 -2.32 14.99
CA ASP A 21 0.88 -3.62 14.87
C ASP A 21 -0.12 -3.60 13.71
N LEU A 22 0.38 -3.92 12.53
CA LEU A 22 -0.42 -4.02 11.31
C LEU A 22 -1.09 -5.40 11.17
N GLY A 23 -0.97 -6.28 12.17
CA GLY A 23 -1.49 -7.64 12.10
C GLY A 23 -0.81 -8.51 11.02
N GLY A 24 0.44 -8.20 10.66
CA GLY A 24 1.19 -8.88 9.60
C GLY A 24 0.93 -8.35 8.19
N GLU A 25 0.05 -7.37 8.05
CA GLU A 25 -0.17 -6.68 6.78
C GLU A 25 1.02 -5.77 6.43
N THR A 26 1.28 -5.66 5.14
CA THR A 26 2.34 -4.84 4.56
C THR A 26 1.82 -4.16 3.30
N CYS A 27 2.56 -3.20 2.77
CA CYS A 27 2.22 -2.64 1.46
C CYS A 27 2.08 -3.75 0.41
N PHE A 28 2.87 -4.82 0.51
CA PHE A 28 2.78 -5.98 -0.38
C PHE A 28 1.45 -6.74 -0.28
N THR A 29 0.98 -7.02 0.92
CA THR A 29 -0.30 -7.74 1.10
C THR A 29 -1.50 -6.88 0.75
N GLN A 30 -1.35 -5.55 0.83
CA GLN A 30 -2.34 -4.57 0.40
C GLN A 30 -2.34 -4.30 -1.11
N GLY A 31 -1.45 -4.95 -1.88
CA GLY A 31 -1.41 -4.85 -3.35
C GLY A 31 -0.39 -3.87 -3.93
N PHE A 32 0.46 -3.28 -3.09
CA PHE A 32 1.56 -2.40 -3.50
C PHE A 32 2.86 -3.19 -3.63
N SER A 33 3.90 -2.62 -4.25
CA SER A 33 5.16 -3.34 -4.44
C SER A 33 6.20 -3.07 -3.36
N ALA A 34 6.16 -1.90 -2.73
CA ALA A 34 7.11 -1.50 -1.70
C ALA A 34 6.51 -0.41 -0.78
N GLY A 35 7.34 0.18 0.07
CA GLY A 35 6.97 1.27 0.95
C GLY A 35 6.66 0.82 2.38
N MET A 36 6.13 1.75 3.16
CA MET A 36 5.81 1.53 4.56
C MET A 36 4.29 1.63 4.72
N LEU A 37 3.67 0.53 5.15
CA LEU A 37 2.26 0.53 5.50
C LEU A 37 2.14 1.13 6.90
N ALA A 38 1.20 2.04 7.08
CA ALA A 38 0.89 2.61 8.39
C ALA A 38 -0.56 2.32 8.75
N CYS A 39 -0.88 2.43 10.04
CA CYS A 39 -2.26 2.39 10.48
C CYS A 39 -2.86 3.80 10.46
N THR A 40 -4.12 3.92 10.02
CA THR A 40 -4.82 5.21 10.15
C THR A 40 -5.01 5.55 11.63
N PRO A 41 -5.06 6.84 12.01
CA PRO A 41 -5.25 7.25 13.40
C PRO A 41 -6.62 6.88 13.99
N THR A 42 -7.52 6.29 13.20
CA THR A 42 -8.79 5.76 13.69
C THR A 42 -8.81 4.23 13.76
N CYS A 43 -7.74 3.56 13.29
CA CYS A 43 -7.55 2.11 13.29
C CYS A 43 -8.64 1.32 12.52
N ASP A 44 -9.46 2.01 11.73
CA ASP A 44 -10.52 1.41 10.90
C ASP A 44 -9.99 1.00 9.51
N ALA A 45 -8.76 1.42 9.16
CA ALA A 45 -8.14 1.19 7.86
C ALA A 45 -6.61 1.33 7.93
N PHE A 46 -5.93 0.80 6.91
CA PHE A 46 -4.51 1.05 6.69
C PHE A 46 -4.28 2.32 5.87
N ASP A 47 -3.25 3.08 6.25
CA ASP A 47 -2.72 4.19 5.48
C ASP A 47 -1.67 3.65 4.50
N THR A 48 -2.05 3.64 3.22
CA THR A 48 -1.20 3.22 2.10
C THR A 48 -0.53 4.41 1.41
N SER A 49 -0.61 5.62 1.96
CA SER A 49 -0.03 6.83 1.34
C SER A 49 1.49 6.78 1.30
N ALA A 50 2.11 6.05 2.23
CA ALA A 50 3.54 5.75 2.25
C ALA A 50 3.88 4.41 1.56
N CYS A 51 2.88 3.71 1.01
CA CYS A 51 3.12 2.59 0.13
C CYS A 51 3.58 3.09 -1.24
N ILE A 52 4.60 2.43 -1.74
CA ILE A 52 5.16 2.67 -3.06
C ILE A 52 4.55 1.61 -3.95
N ASP A 53 3.65 2.07 -4.80
CA ASP A 53 3.35 1.29 -5.97
C ASP A 53 4.43 1.58 -7.02
N VAL A 54 5.19 0.56 -7.41
CA VAL A 54 6.08 0.68 -8.58
C VAL A 54 5.28 0.56 -9.89
N CYS A 55 3.96 0.45 -9.77
CA CYS A 55 2.99 0.17 -10.83
C CYS A 55 1.82 1.17 -10.88
N GLU A 56 1.76 2.18 -10.00
CA GLU A 56 0.82 3.31 -10.15
C GLU A 56 1.17 4.08 -11.43
N PRO A 57 0.21 4.69 -12.15
CA PRO A 57 0.21 4.77 -13.60
C PRO A 57 1.32 5.66 -14.13
N LYS A 58 2.53 5.10 -14.18
CA LYS A 58 3.50 5.38 -15.20
C LYS A 58 2.98 4.74 -16.50
N PHE A 59 1.82 5.25 -16.95
CA PHE A 59 1.48 5.33 -18.36
C PHE A 59 2.61 6.02 -19.12
N PHE A 60 3.58 6.65 -18.44
CA PHE A 60 4.82 7.11 -19.03
C PHE A 60 6.02 6.24 -18.64
N CYS A 61 6.66 5.61 -19.62
CA CYS A 61 7.86 4.80 -19.45
C CYS A 61 9.01 5.32 -20.33
N THR A 62 10.25 5.02 -19.94
CA THR A 62 11.45 5.22 -20.78
C THR A 62 12.01 3.88 -21.26
N ASN A 63 11.77 2.80 -20.50
CA ASN A 63 12.13 1.44 -20.85
C ASN A 63 11.17 0.44 -20.18
N ASN A 64 11.31 -0.86 -20.50
CA ASN A 64 10.40 -1.90 -19.99
C ASN A 64 10.47 -2.13 -18.48
N ALA A 65 11.55 -1.75 -17.80
CA ALA A 65 11.65 -1.88 -16.34
C ALA A 65 10.82 -0.83 -15.60
N ASP A 66 10.36 0.22 -16.30
CA ASP A 66 9.39 1.19 -15.77
C ASP A 66 7.95 0.64 -15.80
N CYS A 67 7.71 -0.47 -16.51
CA CYS A 67 6.41 -1.12 -16.65
C CYS A 67 6.36 -2.34 -15.74
N CYS A 68 5.55 -2.23 -14.70
CA CYS A 68 5.42 -3.26 -13.69
C CYS A 68 4.88 -4.59 -14.22
N GLU A 69 4.03 -4.53 -15.24
CA GLU A 69 3.73 -5.63 -16.14
C GLU A 69 3.70 -5.12 -17.58
N GLY A 70 3.93 -5.99 -18.56
CA GLY A 70 3.87 -5.63 -19.98
C GLY A 70 5.14 -4.98 -20.54
N PHE A 71 4.98 -4.20 -21.62
CA PHE A 71 6.09 -3.64 -22.39
C PHE A 71 5.97 -2.12 -22.50
N CYS A 72 7.11 -1.43 -22.52
CA CYS A 72 7.15 0.00 -22.82
C CYS A 72 7.06 0.20 -24.33
N VAL A 73 5.95 0.77 -24.81
CA VAL A 73 5.70 1.07 -26.22
C VAL A 73 5.32 2.54 -26.37
N ASN A 74 6.04 3.29 -27.20
CA ASN A 74 5.80 4.72 -27.41
C ASN A 74 5.69 5.53 -26.10
N ASN A 75 6.64 5.28 -25.19
CA ASN A 75 6.66 5.86 -23.86
C ASN A 75 5.43 5.55 -23.02
N GLN A 76 4.66 4.50 -23.33
CA GLN A 76 3.56 4.04 -22.48
C GLN A 76 3.66 2.56 -22.14
N CYS A 77 3.36 2.22 -20.90
CA CYS A 77 3.25 0.82 -20.48
C CYS A 77 1.97 0.21 -21.04
N VAL A 78 2.14 -0.85 -21.84
CA VAL A 78 1.04 -1.57 -22.48
C VAL A 78 0.94 -2.96 -21.88
N PHE A 79 -0.24 -3.31 -21.39
CA PHE A 79 -0.57 -4.61 -20.82
C PHE A 79 -1.39 -5.44 -21.84
N PRO A 80 -1.22 -6.78 -21.95
CA PRO A 80 -2.01 -7.63 -22.84
C PRO A 80 -3.50 -7.75 -22.44
#